data_AF-A0A067D5U4-F1
#
_entry.id   AF-A0A067D5U4-F1
#
_cell.length_a   1.000
_cell.length_b   1.000
_cell.length_c   1.000
_cell.angle_alpha   90.00
_cell.angle_beta   90.00
_cell.angle_gamma   90.00
#
_symmetry.space_group_name_H-M   'P 1'
#
loop_
_entity.id
_entity.type
_entity.pdbx_description
1 polymer ?
#
loop_
_entity_poly.entity_id
_entity_poly.type
_entity_poly.pdbx_seq_one_letter_code
_entity_poly.pdbx_strand_id
1 'polypeptide(L)'
;MKLIFLGSSFSIVWYMRHHSIVRRSYNKDQDTFRRFFLVLPCLLLALLINENFTFKEVMWTFSLYLEAVAILPQLVLLQRTRNIDNLTGQYVFFLG
;
A
#
# COMPACT_ATOMS: atom_id res chain seq x y z
N MET A 1 -11.72 15.71 3.22
CA MET A 1 -11.09 14.61 2.44
C MET A 1 -10.18 13.71 3.27
N LYS A 2 -9.21 14.22 4.03
CA LYS A 2 -8.26 13.40 4.82
C LYS A 2 -8.94 12.36 5.75
N LEU A 3 -10.00 12.75 6.46
CA LEU A 3 -10.74 11.85 7.34
C LEU A 3 -11.44 10.71 6.59
N ILE A 4 -12.00 11.00 5.40
CA ILE A 4 -12.66 9.99 4.56
C ILE A 4 -11.63 8.98 4.07
N PHE A 5 -10.45 9.46 3.62
CA PHE A 5 -9.37 8.61 3.15
C PHE A 5 -8.80 7.70 4.25
N LEU A 6 -8.58 8.25 5.44
CA LEU A 6 -8.10 7.45 6.58
C LEU A 6 -9.17 6.46 7.05
N GLY A 7 -10.43 6.89 7.13
CA GLY A 7 -11.56 6.06 7.53
C GLY A 7 -11.80 4.90 6.55
N SER A 8 -11.76 5.15 5.24
CA SER A 8 -11.92 4.10 4.22
C SER A 8 -10.73 3.14 4.22
N SER A 9 -9.49 3.65 4.27
CA SER A 9 -8.28 2.82 4.32
C SER A 9 -8.25 1.91 5.56
N PHE A 10 -8.59 2.46 6.73
CA PHE A 10 -8.65 1.66 7.96
C PHE A 10 -9.75 0.60 7.89
N SER A 11 -10.92 0.97 7.36
CA SER A 11 -12.03 0.04 7.16
C SER A 11 -11.64 -1.12 6.25
N ILE A 12 -10.96 -0.86 5.12
CA ILE A 12 -10.49 -1.88 4.19
C ILE A 12 -9.54 -2.87 4.89
N VAL A 13 -8.57 -2.36 5.66
CA VAL A 13 -7.63 -3.22 6.41
C VAL A 13 -8.38 -4.04 7.45
N TRP A 14 -9.34 -3.44 8.15
CA TRP A 14 -10.16 -4.14 9.15
C TRP A 14 -11.00 -5.25 8.52
N TYR A 15 -11.65 -4.99 7.38
CA TYR A 15 -12.39 -6.00 6.62
C TYR A 15 -11.49 -7.15 6.17
N MET A 16 -10.30 -6.87 5.65
CA MET A 16 -9.37 -7.92 5.23
C MET A 16 -8.86 -8.78 6.40
N ARG A 17 -8.62 -8.19 7.58
CA ARG A 17 -8.02 -8.91 8.72
C ARG A 17 -9.02 -9.56 9.68
N HIS A 18 -10.14 -8.91 9.96
CA HIS A 18 -11.03 -9.30 11.05
C HIS A 18 -12.38 -9.84 10.57
N HIS A 19 -12.86 -9.40 9.41
CA HIS A 19 -14.16 -9.85 8.92
C HIS A 19 -14.10 -11.33 8.50
N SER A 20 -14.99 -12.14 9.09
CA SER A 20 -14.94 -13.61 9.02
C SER A 20 -15.07 -14.16 7.59
N ILE A 21 -15.81 -13.48 6.72
CA ILE A 21 -16.06 -13.90 5.33
C ILE A 21 -14.86 -13.53 4.43
N VAL A 22 -14.39 -12.28 4.52
CA VAL A 22 -13.36 -11.73 3.63
C VAL A 22 -11.97 -12.29 3.98
N ARG A 23 -11.72 -12.54 5.27
CA ARG A 23 -10.48 -13.20 5.72
C ARG A 23 -10.34 -14.61 5.15
N ARG A 24 -11.44 -15.35 4.95
CA ARG A 24 -11.40 -16.72 4.39
C ARG A 24 -11.02 -16.72 2.91
N SER A 25 -11.39 -15.67 2.16
CA SER A 25 -10.97 -15.50 0.77
C SER A 25 -9.55 -14.96 0.62
N TYR A 26 -8.91 -14.48 1.69
CA TYR A 26 -7.53 -13.98 1.63
C TYR A 26 -6.52 -15.13 1.53
N ASN A 27 -5.83 -15.22 0.40
CA ASN A 27 -4.80 -16.22 0.17
C ASN A 27 -3.40 -15.69 0.54
N LYS A 28 -2.93 -16.08 1.73
CA LYS A 28 -1.64 -15.64 2.27
C LYS A 28 -0.43 -16.17 1.47
N ASP A 29 -0.59 -17.31 0.81
CA ASP A 29 0.51 -17.95 0.07
C ASP A 29 0.85 -17.20 -1.23
N GLN A 30 -0.09 -16.40 -1.74
CA GLN A 30 0.13 -15.55 -2.91
C GLN A 30 0.72 -14.18 -2.53
N ASP A 31 0.34 -13.62 -1.37
CA ASP A 31 0.83 -12.34 -0.83
C ASP A 31 2.14 -12.48 -0.02
N THR A 32 3.19 -13.00 -0.67
CA THR A 32 4.51 -13.21 -0.03
C THR A 32 5.43 -11.99 -0.15
N PHE A 33 4.91 -10.83 -0.55
CA PHE A 33 5.74 -9.66 -0.81
C PHE A 33 6.35 -9.12 0.50
N ARG A 34 7.67 -9.00 0.52
CA ARG A 34 8.43 -8.55 1.69
C ARG A 34 8.37 -7.03 1.79
N ARG A 35 7.36 -6.52 2.48
CA ARG A 35 7.05 -5.09 2.67
C ARG A 35 8.25 -4.27 3.19
N PHE A 36 9.14 -4.88 3.98
CA PHE A 36 10.36 -4.23 4.48
C PHE A 36 11.30 -3.73 3.37
N PHE A 37 11.31 -4.37 2.19
CA PHE A 37 12.08 -3.90 1.04
C PHE A 37 11.56 -2.59 0.45
N LEU A 38 10.34 -2.17 0.77
CA LEU A 38 9.82 -0.85 0.38
C LEU A 38 10.00 0.16 1.51
N VAL A 39 9.62 -0.23 2.73
CA VAL A 39 9.63 0.68 3.88
C VAL A 39 11.05 1.16 4.21
N LEU A 40 12.04 0.26 4.23
CA LEU A 40 13.42 0.63 4.59
C LEU A 40 14.06 1.59 3.58
N PRO A 41 14.06 1.32 2.26
CA PRO A 41 14.58 2.28 1.28
C PRO A 41 13.82 3.60 1.27
N CYS A 42 12.50 3.61 1.40
CA CYS A 42 11.73 4.86 1.47
C CYS A 42 12.11 5.71 2.70
N LEU A 43 12.34 5.06 3.85
CA LEU A 43 12.76 5.76 5.06
C LEU A 43 14.19 6.31 4.94
N LEU A 44 15.11 5.52 4.36
CA LEU A 44 16.47 5.99 4.09
C LEU A 44 16.48 7.16 3.10
N LEU A 45 15.72 7.06 2.01
CA LEU A 45 15.61 8.13 1.02
C LEU A 45 15.01 9.40 1.64
N ALA A 46 13.98 9.29 2.47
CA ALA A 46 13.38 10.44 3.14
C ALA A 46 14.30 11.12 4.16
N LEU A 47 15.29 10.40 4.69
CA LEU A 47 16.32 10.96 5.57
C LEU A 47 17.49 11.58 4.80
N LEU A 48 17.80 11.06 3.61
CA LEU A 48 18.91 11.54 2.77
C LEU A 48 18.51 12.69 1.84
N ILE A 49 17.29 12.64 1.31
CA ILE A 49 16.74 13.57 0.32
C ILE A 49 15.50 14.20 0.92
N ASN A 50 15.69 15.28 1.67
CA ASN A 50 14.62 16.10 2.23
C ASN A 50 14.93 17.58 2.04
N GLU A 51 13.89 18.39 1.86
CA GLU A 51 14.00 19.84 1.70
C GLU A 51 14.52 20.52 2.97
N ASN A 52 14.02 20.09 4.13
CA ASN A 52 14.48 20.58 5.42
C ASN A 52 14.56 19.43 6.44
N PHE A 53 15.59 19.44 7.28
CA PHE A 53 15.79 18.44 8.34
C PHE A 53 14.92 18.68 9.58
N THR A 54 13.62 18.92 9.35
CA THR A 54 12.60 18.95 10.39
C THR A 54 11.87 17.62 10.41
N PHE A 55 11.54 17.10 11.60
CA PHE A 55 10.80 15.83 11.75
C PHE A 55 9.52 15.78 10.89
N LYS A 56 8.78 16.90 10.82
CA LYS A 56 7.57 17.02 10.00
C LYS A 56 7.83 16.84 8.51
N GLU A 57 8.91 17.43 7.99
CA GLU A 57 9.29 17.35 6.58
C GLU A 57 9.75 15.95 6.22
N VAL A 58 10.60 15.34 7.05
CA VAL A 58 11.02 13.94 6.87
C VAL A 58 9.83 12.99 6.82
N MET A 59 8.85 13.16 7.72
CA MET A 59 7.63 12.34 7.71
C MET A 59 6.75 12.60 6.49
N TRP A 60 6.71 13.83 6.00
CA TRP A 60 5.98 14.18 4.78
C TRP A 60 6.64 13.57 3.53
N THR A 61 7.95 13.74 3.38
CA THR A 61 8.73 13.14 2.29
C THR A 61 8.69 11.61 2.32
N PHE A 62 8.74 11.02 3.52
CA PHE A 62 8.56 9.58 3.70
C PHE A 62 7.17 9.11 3.23
N SER A 63 6.10 9.84 3.60
CA SER A 63 4.74 9.53 3.14
C SER A 63 4.65 9.55 1.61
N LEU A 64 5.28 10.54 0.97
CA LEU A 64 5.28 10.69 -0.49
C LEU A 64 5.99 9.52 -1.18
N TYR A 65 7.19 9.15 -0.71
CA TYR A 65 7.94 8.02 -1.26
C TYR A 65 7.23 6.69 -1.03
N LEU A 66 6.64 6.48 0.15
CA LEU A 66 5.91 5.27 0.46
C LEU A 66 4.67 5.12 -0.44
N GLU A 67 3.92 6.21 -0.66
CA GLU A 67 2.72 6.22 -1.50
C GLU A 67 3.03 5.80 -2.94
N ALA A 68 4.12 6.31 -3.52
CA ALA A 68 4.54 5.98 -4.88
C ALA A 68 4.83 4.48 -5.08
N VAL A 69 5.32 3.79 -4.04
CA VAL A 69 5.69 2.35 -4.12
C VAL A 69 4.65 1.42 -3.48
N ALA A 70 3.65 1.96 -2.78
CA ALA A 70 2.69 1.17 -2.00
C ALA A 70 1.83 0.21 -2.85
N ILE A 71 1.67 0.50 -4.15
CA ILE A 71 0.89 -0.34 -5.08
C ILE A 71 1.65 -1.59 -5.56
N LEU A 72 2.98 -1.62 -5.43
CA LEU A 72 3.83 -2.71 -5.96
C LEU A 72 3.45 -4.12 -5.46
N PRO A 73 3.17 -4.35 -4.16
CA PRO A 73 2.77 -5.68 -3.69
C PRO A 73 1.52 -6.20 -4.39
N GLN A 74 0.55 -5.32 -4.65
CA GLN A 74 -0.71 -5.66 -5.33
C GLN A 74 -0.47 -6.00 -6.81
N LEU A 75 0.39 -5.25 -7.50
CA LEU A 75 0.75 -5.55 -8.89
C LEU A 75 1.49 -6.89 -9.01
N VAL A 76 2.42 -7.17 -8.10
CA VAL A 76 3.14 -8.46 -8.05
C VAL A 76 2.18 -9.62 -7.77
N LEU A 77 1.20 -9.42 -6.89
CA LEU A 77 0.16 -10.42 -6.62
C LEU A 77 -0.65 -10.74 -7.89
N LEU A 78 -1.12 -9.73 -8.60
CA LEU A 78 -1.87 -9.90 -9.85
C LEU A 78 -1.05 -10.61 -10.94
N GLN A 79 0.24 -10.27 -11.05
CA GLN A 79 1.14 -10.94 -11.98
C GLN A 79 1.32 -12.44 -11.66
N ARG A 80 1.37 -12.81 -10.37
CA ARG A 80 1.52 -14.20 -9.93
C ARG A 80 0.26 -15.03 -10.12
N THR A 81 -0.90 -14.45 -9.79
CA THR A 81 -2.18 -15.15 -9.90
C THR A 81 -2.62 -15.31 -11.36
N ARG A 82 -2.07 -14.49 -12.29
CA ARG A 82 -2.41 -14.47 -13.73
C ARG A 82 -3.91 -14.33 -14.02
N ASN A 83 -4.68 -13.92 -13.01
CA ASN A 83 -6.09 -13.65 -13.11
C ASN A 83 -6.30 -12.21 -12.66
N ILE A 84 -6.80 -11.37 -13.57
CA ILE A 84 -7.11 -9.98 -13.30
C ILE A 84 -8.61 -9.86 -13.44
N ASP A 85 -9.31 -9.79 -12.30
CA ASP A 85 -10.73 -9.51 -12.30
C ASP A 85 -10.97 -8.11 -12.86
N ASN A 86 -12.06 -7.95 -13.63
CA ASN A 86 -12.38 -6.70 -14.30
C ASN A 86 -12.52 -5.53 -13.29
N LEU A 87 -13.05 -5.82 -12.10
CA LEU A 87 -13.18 -4.86 -11.00
C LEU A 87 -11.82 -4.40 -10.46
N THR A 88 -10.86 -5.32 -10.33
CA THR A 88 -9.51 -4.98 -9.87
C THR A 88 -8.75 -4.16 -10.90
N GLY A 89 -8.94 -4.46 -12.19
CA GLY A 89 -8.39 -3.64 -13.28
C GLY A 89 -8.94 -2.21 -13.26
N GLN A 90 -10.26 -2.05 -13.12
CA GLN A 90 -10.90 -0.74 -12.99
C GLN A 90 -10.42 0.03 -11.74
N TYR A 91 -10.26 -0.66 -10.61
CA TYR A 91 -9.74 -0.04 -9.38
C TYR A 91 -8.34 0.54 -9.59
N VAL A 92 -7.42 -0.23 -10.20
CA VAL A 92 -6.05 0.26 -10.48
C VAL A 92 -6.09 1.42 -11.48
N PHE A 93 -6.97 1.37 -12.48
CA PHE A 93 -7.14 2.46 -13.45
C PHE A 93 -7.59 3.78 -12.83
N PHE A 94 -8.50 3.76 -11.85
CA PHE A 94 -8.94 4.98 -11.15
C PHE A 94 -7.98 5.44 -10.04
N LEU A 95 -7.02 4.60 -9.65
CA LEU A 95 -6.05 4.90 -8.60
C LEU A 95 -4.81 5.62 -9.14
N GLY A 96 -4.43 5.35 -10.40
CA GLY A 96 -3.35 6.05 -11.13
C GLY A 96 -3.86 7.29 -11.85
#